data_AF-A0A936UE58-F1
#
_entry.id   AF-A0A936UE58-F1
#
_cell.length_a   1.000
_cell.length_b   1.000
_cell.length_c   1.000
_cell.angle_alpha   90.00
_cell.angle_beta   90.00
_cell.angle_gamma   90.00
#
_symmetry.space_group_name_H-M   'P 1'
#
loop_
_entity.id
_entity.type
_entity.pdbx_description
1 polymer ?
#
loop_
_entity_poly.entity_id
_entity_poly.type
_entity_poly.pdbx_seq_one_letter_code
_entity_poly.pdbx_strand_id
1 'polypeptide(L)'
;MTIPDSAGRDSRAACDNDAGLCKDGDKPFDNPALPSSARLPINRCNLPAIILGGVTFQNQPSPIYLDGIAELHRKLFERLDRIDVVGQRAQIFRDYLTVTFRLDDLEDAGLTEKSKKRANANWQRMVRGWSFNSDSREGAVLKGWVESRFGLLPRFHGEPLRDYSEPGYRRYLEMRSAGLYGTNALESQLDLLFAYGQYEYRRQGILAPLRLYRGINRIGEHEILAKRGRHRYVLLNNLSSFTRTRDRATEFGDYILEAEIPVQKIFFHSELLPGVLKGEDECLVIGGVYEVQIRSD
;
A
#
# COMPACT_ATOMS: atom_id res chain seq x y z
N MET A 1 34.24 -9.94 -67.30
CA MET A 1 34.58 -9.58 -65.92
C MET A 1 33.34 -9.87 -65.08
N THR A 2 33.40 -10.94 -64.30
CA THR A 2 32.31 -11.52 -63.49
C THR A 2 32.14 -10.72 -62.19
N ILE A 3 30.90 -10.53 -61.70
CA ILE A 3 30.31 -10.96 -60.39
C ILE A 3 29.36 -9.80 -59.94
N PRO A 4 28.23 -9.97 -59.18
CA PRO A 4 27.38 -11.13 -58.87
C PRO A 4 25.84 -10.89 -58.97
N ASP A 5 25.12 -12.01 -58.91
CA ASP A 5 23.75 -12.17 -58.38
C ASP A 5 23.56 -11.61 -56.97
N SER A 6 22.42 -10.98 -56.71
CA SER A 6 21.86 -10.89 -55.36
C SER A 6 20.33 -11.06 -55.38
N ALA A 7 19.96 -12.33 -55.24
CA ALA A 7 18.90 -12.90 -54.42
C ALA A 7 17.63 -12.06 -54.17
N GLY A 8 16.50 -12.65 -54.57
CA GLY A 8 15.16 -12.18 -54.32
C GLY A 8 14.83 -12.02 -52.83
N ARG A 9 14.04 -10.99 -52.55
CA ARG A 9 13.34 -10.80 -51.29
C ARG A 9 12.32 -11.92 -51.14
N ASP A 10 12.67 -12.93 -50.34
CA ASP A 10 11.71 -13.91 -49.84
C ASP A 10 11.03 -13.31 -48.60
N SER A 11 9.82 -12.80 -48.80
CA SER A 11 8.94 -12.31 -47.75
C SER A 11 8.41 -13.50 -46.95
N ARG A 12 9.17 -13.97 -45.96
CA ARG A 12 8.63 -14.82 -44.90
C ARG A 12 8.11 -13.92 -43.78
N ALA A 13 6.82 -13.66 -43.82
CA ALA A 13 6.06 -13.23 -42.66
C ALA A 13 6.36 -14.22 -41.52
N ALA A 14 6.98 -13.73 -40.45
CA ALA A 14 7.14 -14.51 -39.22
C ALA A 14 5.73 -14.83 -38.72
N CYS A 15 5.43 -16.12 -38.68
CA CYS A 15 4.18 -16.67 -38.19
C CYS A 15 4.26 -16.65 -36.65
N ASP A 16 3.27 -16.03 -35.98
CA ASP A 16 3.16 -15.91 -34.52
C ASP A 16 3.02 -17.25 -33.76
N ASN A 17 3.09 -18.40 -34.44
CA ASN A 17 3.02 -19.74 -33.81
C ASN A 17 4.40 -20.38 -33.61
N ASP A 18 5.45 -19.59 -33.40
CA ASP A 18 6.75 -20.16 -33.00
C ASP A 18 6.67 -20.59 -31.53
N ALA A 19 6.52 -21.91 -31.31
CA ALA A 19 6.30 -22.55 -30.00
C ALA A 19 7.47 -22.38 -29.00
N GLY A 20 8.47 -21.55 -29.31
CA GLY A 20 9.62 -21.24 -28.49
C GLY A 20 9.63 -19.85 -27.84
N LEU A 21 8.72 -18.92 -28.22
CA LEU A 21 8.80 -17.51 -27.80
C LEU A 21 7.87 -17.10 -26.64
N CYS A 22 6.81 -17.86 -26.36
CA CYS A 22 5.97 -17.68 -25.17
C CYS A 22 6.15 -18.85 -24.21
N LYS A 23 7.30 -18.91 -23.52
CA LYS A 23 7.37 -19.58 -22.22
C LYS A 23 7.01 -18.57 -21.15
N ASP A 24 5.78 -18.07 -21.20
CA ASP A 24 5.23 -17.43 -20.03
C ASP A 24 5.18 -18.49 -18.93
N GLY A 25 5.74 -18.17 -17.77
CA GLY A 25 5.57 -18.94 -16.54
C GLY A 25 4.13 -18.92 -16.02
N ASP A 26 3.15 -18.75 -16.90
CA ASP A 26 1.72 -18.57 -16.66
C ASP A 26 1.01 -19.90 -16.40
N LYS A 27 1.64 -20.78 -15.62
CA LYS A 27 0.82 -21.72 -14.89
C LYS A 27 0.12 -20.90 -13.80
N PRO A 28 -1.20 -20.98 -13.63
CA PRO A 28 -1.92 -20.27 -12.56
C PRO A 28 -1.34 -20.52 -11.15
N PHE A 29 -0.58 -21.60 -10.99
CA PHE A 29 0.15 -21.96 -9.78
C PHE A 29 1.45 -21.17 -9.54
N ASP A 30 2.08 -20.62 -10.58
CA ASP A 30 3.36 -19.92 -10.51
C ASP A 30 3.20 -18.39 -10.39
N ASN A 31 2.04 -17.85 -10.78
CA ASN A 31 1.71 -16.42 -10.65
C ASN A 31 0.20 -16.24 -10.35
N PRO A 32 -0.25 -16.48 -9.10
CA PRO A 32 -1.67 -16.37 -8.77
C PRO A 32 -2.16 -14.92 -8.88
N ALA A 33 -3.24 -14.73 -9.63
CA ALA A 33 -3.91 -13.44 -9.76
C ALA A 33 -4.61 -13.03 -8.46
N LEU A 34 -4.82 -11.71 -8.28
CA LEU A 34 -5.64 -11.18 -7.19
C LEU A 34 -7.10 -11.69 -7.33
N PRO A 35 -7.65 -12.42 -6.34
CA PRO A 35 -9.01 -12.93 -6.40
C PRO A 35 -10.05 -11.81 -6.59
N SER A 36 -11.11 -12.07 -7.35
CA SER A 36 -12.23 -11.13 -7.51
C SER A 36 -12.90 -10.80 -6.17
N SER A 37 -12.94 -11.76 -5.25
CA SER A 37 -13.46 -11.59 -3.88
C SER A 37 -12.59 -10.69 -2.99
N ALA A 38 -11.40 -10.27 -3.44
CA ALA A 38 -10.46 -9.44 -2.70
C ALA A 38 -10.26 -8.05 -3.32
N ARG A 39 -11.07 -7.67 -4.33
CA ARG A 39 -10.91 -6.39 -5.05
C ARG A 39 -12.21 -5.74 -5.48
N LEU A 40 -12.19 -4.42 -5.56
CA LEU A 40 -13.22 -3.62 -6.24
C LEU A 40 -12.95 -3.53 -7.74
N PRO A 41 -14.00 -3.34 -8.57
CA PRO A 41 -13.83 -3.13 -10.00
C PRO A 41 -13.30 -1.74 -10.36
N ILE A 42 -13.44 -0.77 -9.45
CA ILE A 42 -13.03 0.63 -9.63
C ILE A 42 -12.29 1.08 -8.37
N ASN A 43 -11.23 1.87 -8.55
CA ASN A 43 -10.43 2.49 -7.50
C ASN A 43 -9.94 3.87 -7.97
N ARG A 44 -9.30 4.64 -7.07
CA ARG A 44 -8.95 6.06 -7.29
C ARG A 44 -7.44 6.28 -7.45
N CYS A 45 -6.82 5.45 -8.29
CA CYS A 45 -5.44 5.62 -8.68
C CYS A 45 -5.21 5.16 -10.13
N ASN A 46 -4.03 5.47 -10.66
CA ASN A 46 -3.64 5.20 -12.05
C ASN A 46 -3.56 3.71 -12.45
N LEU A 47 -3.73 2.77 -11.52
CA LEU A 47 -3.64 1.33 -11.78
C LEU A 47 -4.88 0.60 -11.25
N PRO A 48 -5.40 -0.40 -11.99
CA PRO A 48 -6.51 -1.20 -11.50
C PRO A 48 -6.07 -2.15 -10.38
N ALA A 49 -6.99 -2.43 -9.45
CA ALA A 49 -6.74 -3.29 -8.29
C ALA A 49 -6.12 -4.67 -8.63
N ILE A 50 -6.54 -5.28 -9.74
CA ILE A 50 -6.03 -6.60 -10.18
C ILE A 50 -4.53 -6.57 -10.51
N ILE A 51 -4.03 -5.45 -11.03
CA ILE A 51 -2.62 -5.30 -11.38
C ILE A 51 -1.82 -4.97 -10.11
N LEU A 52 -2.20 -3.91 -9.39
CA LEU A 52 -1.43 -3.45 -8.22
C LEU A 52 -1.42 -4.46 -7.05
N GLY A 53 -2.48 -5.25 -6.91
CA GLY A 53 -2.59 -6.28 -5.88
C GLY A 53 -2.12 -7.66 -6.34
N GLY A 54 -1.58 -7.79 -7.56
CA GLY A 54 -1.01 -9.04 -8.06
C GLY A 54 0.51 -9.16 -7.82
N VAL A 55 1.03 -10.38 -7.94
CA VAL A 55 2.47 -10.68 -7.80
C VAL A 55 3.28 -10.04 -8.94
N THR A 56 2.70 -9.85 -10.12
CA THR A 56 3.35 -9.13 -11.22
C THR A 56 3.81 -7.73 -10.80
N PHE A 57 3.00 -7.00 -10.03
CA PHE A 57 3.41 -5.68 -9.52
C PHE A 57 4.52 -5.77 -8.48
N GLN A 58 4.55 -6.84 -7.66
CA GLN A 58 5.65 -7.08 -6.74
C GLN A 58 7.00 -7.20 -7.49
N ASN A 59 6.99 -7.90 -8.62
CA ASN A 59 8.17 -8.17 -9.43
C ASN A 59 8.55 -7.00 -10.36
N GLN A 60 7.54 -6.28 -10.86
CA GLN A 60 7.69 -5.19 -11.81
C GLN A 60 6.84 -3.98 -11.38
N PRO A 61 7.26 -3.27 -10.32
CA PRO A 61 6.46 -2.17 -9.79
C PRO A 61 6.47 -0.97 -10.73
N SER A 62 5.32 -0.32 -10.80
CA SER A 62 5.13 0.96 -11.50
C SER A 62 4.77 2.06 -10.51
N PRO A 63 5.11 3.34 -10.78
CA PRO A 63 4.69 4.45 -9.92
C PRO A 63 3.18 4.48 -9.73
N ILE A 64 2.73 4.68 -8.49
CA ILE A 64 1.32 4.85 -8.14
C ILE A 64 1.03 6.33 -7.90
N TYR A 65 -0.01 6.83 -8.55
CA TYR A 65 -0.53 8.18 -8.41
C TYR A 65 -2.01 8.11 -8.03
N LEU A 66 -2.37 8.77 -6.93
CA LEU A 66 -3.76 8.95 -6.53
C LEU A 66 -4.39 10.10 -7.33
N ASP A 67 -5.66 9.95 -7.67
CA ASP A 67 -6.36 10.89 -8.54
C ASP A 67 -6.35 12.32 -7.97
N GLY A 68 -5.88 13.28 -8.76
CA GLY A 68 -5.96 14.72 -8.47
C GLY A 68 -4.99 15.27 -7.41
N ILE A 69 -4.19 14.43 -6.75
CA ILE A 69 -3.32 14.87 -5.65
C ILE A 69 -2.14 15.70 -6.15
N ALA A 70 -1.52 15.29 -7.26
CA ALA A 70 -0.40 16.01 -7.86
C ALA A 70 -0.82 17.40 -8.36
N GLU A 71 -2.03 17.50 -8.90
CA GLU A 71 -2.61 18.74 -9.42
C GLU A 71 -3.01 19.68 -8.27
N LEU A 72 -3.75 19.17 -7.28
CA LEU A 72 -4.27 19.95 -6.16
C LEU A 72 -3.14 20.53 -5.29
N HIS A 73 -2.07 19.76 -5.12
CA HIS A 73 -0.94 20.12 -4.24
C HIS A 73 0.34 20.44 -5.01
N ARG A 74 0.25 20.80 -6.30
CA ARG A 74 1.41 21.11 -7.15
C ARG A 74 2.40 22.08 -6.49
N LYS A 75 1.90 23.18 -5.93
CA LYS A 75 2.72 24.21 -5.26
C LYS A 75 3.52 23.68 -4.07
N LEU A 76 3.01 22.68 -3.37
CA LEU A 76 3.75 22.02 -2.29
C LEU A 76 4.96 21.29 -2.88
N PHE A 77 4.74 20.42 -3.86
CA PHE A 77 5.81 19.62 -4.45
C PHE A 77 6.87 20.48 -5.14
N GLU A 78 6.47 21.53 -5.87
CA GLU A 78 7.40 22.52 -6.45
C GLU A 78 8.25 23.24 -5.39
N ARG A 79 7.69 23.47 -4.19
CA ARG A 79 8.44 24.03 -3.06
C ARG A 79 9.41 23.01 -2.48
N LEU A 80 8.97 21.75 -2.32
CA LEU A 80 9.80 20.67 -1.79
C LEU A 80 10.98 20.34 -2.72
N ASP A 81 10.83 20.49 -4.04
CA ASP A 81 11.91 20.28 -5.02
C ASP A 81 13.13 21.17 -4.79
N ARG A 82 12.93 22.34 -4.15
CA ARG A 82 13.96 23.33 -3.86
C ARG A 82 14.69 23.09 -2.53
N ILE A 83 14.35 22.04 -1.81
CA ILE A 83 14.84 21.77 -0.46
C ILE A 83 15.59 20.44 -0.46
N ASP A 84 16.90 20.49 -0.20
CA ASP A 84 17.75 19.30 -0.24
C ASP A 84 17.71 18.48 1.05
N VAL A 85 17.57 19.16 2.20
CA VAL A 85 17.59 18.51 3.52
C VAL A 85 16.25 17.80 3.80
N VAL A 86 16.30 16.48 3.94
CA VAL A 86 15.13 15.61 4.19
C VAL A 86 14.29 16.11 5.37
N GLY A 87 14.94 16.42 6.50
CA GLY A 87 14.25 16.92 7.70
C GLY A 87 13.52 18.26 7.47
N GLN A 88 14.05 19.14 6.63
CA GLN A 88 13.39 20.40 6.28
C GLN A 88 12.17 20.16 5.39
N ARG A 89 12.25 19.24 4.42
CA ARG A 89 11.10 18.82 3.61
C ARG A 89 9.99 18.24 4.48
N ALA A 90 10.34 17.37 5.43
CA ALA A 90 9.40 16.81 6.39
C ALA A 90 8.70 17.89 7.23
N GLN A 91 9.42 18.91 7.68
CA GLN A 91 8.81 20.02 8.43
C GLN A 91 7.89 20.85 7.54
N ILE A 92 8.32 21.24 6.34
CA ILE A 92 7.50 22.00 5.38
C ILE A 92 6.22 21.23 5.02
N PHE A 93 6.33 19.91 4.86
CA PHE A 93 5.17 19.05 4.62
C PHE A 93 4.18 19.07 5.78
N ARG A 94 4.66 18.95 7.03
CA ARG A 94 3.81 19.03 8.23
C ARG A 94 3.10 20.37 8.32
N ASP A 95 3.83 21.46 8.16
CA ASP A 95 3.28 22.82 8.20
C ASP A 95 2.22 23.01 7.11
N TYR A 96 2.48 22.49 5.91
CA TYR A 96 1.53 22.53 4.81
C TYR A 96 0.25 21.76 5.13
N LEU A 97 0.34 20.56 5.71
CA LEU A 97 -0.84 19.81 6.14
C LEU A 97 -1.63 20.58 7.21
N THR A 98 -0.94 21.13 8.22
CA THR A 98 -1.55 21.92 9.28
C THR A 98 -2.34 23.10 8.72
N VAL A 99 -1.74 23.88 7.82
CA VAL A 99 -2.41 25.05 7.23
C VAL A 99 -3.51 24.66 6.27
N THR A 100 -3.26 23.71 5.36
CA THR A 100 -4.21 23.30 4.30
C THR A 100 -5.48 22.72 4.90
N PHE A 101 -5.34 21.95 5.98
CA PHE A 101 -6.46 21.31 6.66
C PHE A 101 -6.84 21.98 7.98
N ARG A 102 -6.34 23.19 8.28
CA ARG A 102 -6.68 23.94 9.50
C ARG A 102 -6.57 23.11 10.79
N LEU A 103 -5.50 22.31 10.90
CA LEU A 103 -5.38 21.34 12.01
C LEU A 103 -5.25 22.02 13.39
N ASP A 104 -4.78 23.27 13.42
CA ASP A 104 -4.66 24.09 14.64
C ASP A 104 -5.84 25.07 14.83
N ASP A 105 -6.66 25.30 13.80
CA ASP A 105 -7.79 26.25 13.78
C ASP A 105 -9.06 25.53 13.27
N LEU A 106 -9.42 24.42 13.91
CA LEU A 106 -10.47 23.52 13.41
C LEU A 106 -11.87 24.15 13.39
N GLU A 107 -12.10 25.22 14.14
CA GLU A 107 -13.31 26.04 14.11
C GLU A 107 -13.54 26.62 12.71
N ASP A 108 -12.48 27.04 12.01
CA ASP A 108 -12.54 27.53 10.62
C ASP A 108 -12.90 26.41 9.63
N ALA A 109 -12.65 25.15 10.02
CA ALA A 109 -13.06 23.96 9.29
C ALA A 109 -14.44 23.41 9.74
N GLY A 110 -15.19 24.19 10.54
CA GLY A 110 -16.55 23.86 10.96
C GLY A 110 -16.64 23.01 12.22
N LEU A 111 -15.57 22.90 13.02
CA LEU A 111 -15.64 22.28 14.33
C LEU A 111 -16.56 23.09 15.25
N THR A 112 -17.40 22.38 16.00
CA THR A 112 -18.35 22.95 16.96
C THR A 112 -18.23 22.27 18.31
N GLU A 113 -18.79 22.86 19.38
CA GLU A 113 -18.85 22.26 20.72
C GLU A 113 -19.34 20.81 20.71
N LYS A 114 -20.35 20.51 19.87
CA LYS A 114 -20.95 19.17 19.73
C LYS A 114 -20.00 18.14 19.09
N SER A 115 -18.92 18.59 18.46
CA SER A 115 -17.96 17.75 17.72
C SER A 115 -16.54 17.79 18.29
N LYS A 116 -16.29 18.48 19.41
CA LYS A 116 -14.97 18.60 20.08
C LYS A 116 -14.23 17.28 20.30
N LYS A 117 -14.93 16.19 20.62
CA LYS A 117 -14.33 14.85 20.77
C LYS A 117 -13.64 14.34 19.49
N ARG A 118 -13.95 14.94 18.34
CA ARG A 118 -13.45 14.57 17.00
C ARG A 118 -12.39 15.52 16.46
N ALA A 119 -12.07 16.60 17.17
CA ALA A 119 -11.03 17.56 16.76
C ALA A 119 -9.69 16.86 16.45
N ASN A 120 -9.35 15.84 17.22
CA ASN A 120 -8.09 15.11 17.08
C ASN A 120 -8.15 13.98 16.01
N ALA A 121 -9.23 13.84 15.25
CA ALA A 121 -9.36 12.82 14.20
C ALA A 121 -8.64 13.24 12.91
N ASN A 122 -7.32 13.34 12.99
CA ASN A 122 -6.43 13.70 11.88
C ASN A 122 -5.52 12.52 11.48
N TRP A 123 -4.75 12.71 10.41
CA TRP A 123 -3.83 11.68 9.90
C TRP A 123 -2.85 11.12 10.95
N GLN A 124 -2.33 11.97 11.87
CA GLN A 124 -1.38 11.52 12.90
C GLN A 124 -2.04 10.53 13.85
N ARG A 125 -3.30 10.81 14.24
CA ARG A 125 -4.07 9.89 15.08
C ARG A 125 -4.32 8.57 14.37
N MET A 126 -4.60 8.59 13.06
CA MET A 126 -4.82 7.36 12.29
C MET A 126 -3.56 6.48 12.30
N VAL A 127 -2.40 7.07 11.95
CA VAL A 127 -1.12 6.34 11.91
C VAL A 127 -0.72 5.85 13.30
N ARG A 128 -0.89 6.65 14.36
CA ARG A 128 -0.61 6.24 15.75
C ARG A 128 -1.56 5.15 16.25
N GLY A 129 -2.85 5.27 15.93
CA GLY A 129 -3.88 4.31 16.32
C GLY A 129 -3.65 2.94 15.67
N TRP A 130 -3.15 2.92 14.44
CA TRP A 130 -2.74 1.69 13.76
C TRP A 130 -1.72 0.89 14.56
N SER A 131 -0.62 1.51 14.98
CA SER A 131 0.46 0.83 15.71
C SER A 131 0.06 0.38 17.11
N PHE A 132 -1.00 0.96 17.69
CA PHE A 132 -1.54 0.47 18.95
C PHE A 132 -2.44 -0.76 18.74
N ASN A 133 -3.36 -0.67 17.79
CA ASN A 133 -4.26 -1.76 17.44
C ASN A 133 -4.77 -1.59 16.01
N SER A 134 -4.34 -2.48 15.09
CA SER A 134 -4.75 -2.46 13.68
C SER A 134 -6.23 -2.80 13.46
N ASP A 135 -6.91 -3.30 14.49
CA ASP A 135 -8.34 -3.59 14.53
C ASP A 135 -9.13 -2.56 15.37
N SER A 136 -8.52 -1.41 15.64
CA SER A 136 -9.19 -0.24 16.20
C SER A 136 -10.03 0.51 15.16
N ARG A 137 -10.78 1.52 15.62
CA ARG A 137 -11.52 2.43 14.74
C ARG A 137 -10.59 3.14 13.74
N GLU A 138 -9.43 3.58 14.20
CA GLU A 138 -8.38 4.16 13.37
C GLU A 138 -7.89 3.16 12.31
N GLY A 139 -7.74 1.89 12.68
CA GLY A 139 -7.46 0.80 11.74
C GLY A 139 -8.58 0.56 10.72
N ALA A 140 -9.85 0.67 11.12
CA ALA A 140 -10.99 0.55 10.21
C ALA A 140 -11.00 1.68 9.17
N VAL A 141 -10.68 2.91 9.59
CA VAL A 141 -10.54 4.07 8.69
C VAL A 141 -9.43 3.84 7.68
N LEU A 142 -8.23 3.42 8.11
CA LEU A 142 -7.11 3.20 7.20
C LEU A 142 -7.37 2.06 6.21
N LYS A 143 -7.95 0.94 6.66
CA LYS A 143 -8.37 -0.17 5.78
C LYS A 143 -9.40 0.30 4.76
N GLY A 144 -10.37 1.12 5.18
CA GLY A 144 -11.37 1.73 4.28
C GLY A 144 -10.79 2.73 3.29
N TRP A 145 -9.77 3.50 3.70
CA TRP A 145 -9.03 4.39 2.81
C TRP A 145 -8.29 3.58 1.74
N VAL A 146 -7.58 2.51 2.11
CA VAL A 146 -6.90 1.64 1.14
C VAL A 146 -7.89 1.02 0.16
N GLU A 147 -9.00 0.50 0.67
CA GLU A 147 -10.10 -0.05 -0.12
C GLU A 147 -10.58 0.96 -1.17
N SER A 148 -10.80 2.22 -0.79
CA SER A 148 -11.25 3.27 -1.68
C SER A 148 -10.21 3.69 -2.74
N ARG A 149 -8.91 3.75 -2.39
CA ARG A 149 -7.87 4.31 -3.27
C ARG A 149 -7.27 3.27 -4.19
N PHE A 150 -7.04 2.07 -3.67
CA PHE A 150 -6.35 0.98 -4.38
C PHE A 150 -7.30 -0.16 -4.76
N GLY A 151 -8.57 -0.11 -4.33
CA GLY A 151 -9.56 -1.14 -4.66
C GLY A 151 -9.27 -2.48 -3.99
N LEU A 152 -8.43 -2.53 -2.96
CA LEU A 152 -8.07 -3.76 -2.25
C LEU A 152 -8.95 -3.93 -1.02
N LEU A 153 -9.70 -5.03 -0.97
CA LEU A 153 -10.67 -5.27 0.10
C LEU A 153 -9.96 -5.75 1.37
N PRO A 154 -10.36 -5.26 2.56
CA PRO A 154 -9.84 -5.76 3.81
C PRO A 154 -10.27 -7.23 4.00
N ARG A 155 -9.35 -8.04 4.51
CA ARG A 155 -9.55 -9.47 4.75
C ARG A 155 -9.78 -9.79 6.23
N PHE A 156 -9.39 -8.87 7.12
CA PHE A 156 -9.45 -9.08 8.56
C PHE A 156 -9.61 -7.76 9.34
N HIS A 157 -10.49 -7.75 10.34
CA HIS A 157 -10.63 -6.66 11.32
C HIS A 157 -11.20 -7.17 12.66
N GLY A 158 -10.33 -7.70 13.51
CA GLY A 158 -10.68 -8.41 14.75
C GLY A 158 -11.29 -9.80 14.50
N GLU A 159 -11.88 -10.00 13.32
CA GLU A 159 -12.35 -11.26 12.77
C GLU A 159 -12.21 -11.26 11.23
N PRO A 160 -12.25 -12.43 10.56
CA PRO A 160 -12.21 -12.50 9.10
C PRO A 160 -13.36 -11.73 8.45
N LEU A 161 -13.08 -11.04 7.34
CA LEU A 161 -14.05 -10.21 6.60
C LEU A 161 -14.39 -10.82 5.23
N ARG A 162 -14.48 -12.15 5.15
CA ARG A 162 -14.63 -12.86 3.88
C ARG A 162 -16.08 -12.89 3.37
N ASP A 163 -17.04 -12.77 4.27
CA ASP A 163 -18.46 -12.75 3.98
C ASP A 163 -19.07 -11.40 4.42
N TYR A 164 -19.68 -10.70 3.48
CA TYR A 164 -20.30 -9.38 3.71
C TYR A 164 -21.62 -9.44 4.49
N SER A 165 -22.21 -10.63 4.63
CA SER A 165 -23.42 -10.87 5.40
C SER A 165 -23.15 -11.10 6.89
N GLU A 166 -21.90 -11.43 7.24
CA GLU A 166 -21.52 -11.76 8.61
C GLU A 166 -21.48 -10.53 9.55
N PRO A 167 -21.74 -10.71 10.86
CA PRO A 167 -21.70 -9.62 11.83
C PRO A 167 -20.36 -8.88 11.87
N GLY A 168 -19.25 -9.58 11.62
CA GLY A 168 -17.91 -8.99 11.60
C GLY A 168 -17.73 -7.91 10.54
N TYR A 169 -18.27 -8.13 9.35
CA TYR A 169 -18.24 -7.12 8.29
C TYR A 169 -19.08 -5.89 8.65
N ARG A 170 -20.26 -6.09 9.23
CA ARG A 170 -21.10 -4.98 9.72
C ARG A 170 -20.38 -4.18 10.80
N ARG A 171 -19.74 -4.84 11.77
CA ARG A 171 -18.96 -4.17 12.83
C ARG A 171 -17.81 -3.34 12.25
N TYR A 172 -17.08 -3.90 11.29
CA TYR A 172 -16.03 -3.16 10.57
C TYR A 172 -16.57 -1.90 9.88
N LEU A 173 -17.70 -2.01 9.18
CA LEU A 173 -18.34 -0.87 8.51
C LEU A 173 -18.82 0.20 9.51
N GLU A 174 -19.40 -0.21 10.63
CA GLU A 174 -19.81 0.69 11.72
C GLU A 174 -18.62 1.45 12.29
N MET A 175 -17.50 0.75 12.56
CA MET A 175 -16.26 1.37 13.04
C MET A 175 -15.66 2.33 12.02
N ARG A 176 -15.55 1.93 10.76
CA ARG A 176 -15.08 2.80 9.66
C ARG A 176 -15.94 4.06 9.57
N SER A 177 -17.25 3.90 9.54
CA SER A 177 -18.21 5.02 9.43
C SER A 177 -18.11 5.95 10.62
N ALA A 178 -18.06 5.40 11.84
CA ALA A 178 -17.88 6.18 13.07
C ALA A 178 -16.53 6.90 13.14
N GLY A 179 -15.49 6.37 12.50
CA GLY A 179 -14.16 6.98 12.41
C GLY A 179 -14.08 8.11 11.40
N LEU A 180 -14.84 8.05 10.30
CA LEU A 180 -14.88 9.09 9.26
C LEU A 180 -15.90 10.19 9.55
N TYR A 181 -16.97 9.88 10.28
CA TYR A 181 -18.08 10.79 10.52
C TYR A 181 -17.62 12.08 11.22
N GLY A 182 -17.94 13.22 10.59
CA GLY A 182 -17.64 14.55 11.12
C GLY A 182 -16.14 14.83 11.24
N THR A 183 -15.32 14.20 10.40
CA THR A 183 -13.89 14.50 10.30
C THR A 183 -13.62 15.58 9.27
N ASN A 184 -12.51 16.30 9.47
CA ASN A 184 -12.09 17.37 8.58
C ASN A 184 -11.24 16.81 7.43
N ALA A 185 -11.91 16.44 6.33
CA ALA A 185 -11.27 15.95 5.10
C ALA A 185 -10.20 14.85 5.34
N LEU A 186 -10.45 13.95 6.29
CA LEU A 186 -9.44 13.00 6.78
C LEU A 186 -8.85 12.14 5.67
N GLU A 187 -9.67 11.65 4.74
CA GLU A 187 -9.15 10.84 3.63
C GLU A 187 -8.22 11.64 2.72
N SER A 188 -8.50 12.93 2.48
CA SER A 188 -7.60 13.80 1.70
C SER A 188 -6.28 14.07 2.42
N GLN A 189 -6.28 14.12 3.76
CA GLN A 189 -5.04 14.18 4.53
C GLN A 189 -4.20 12.91 4.31
N LEU A 190 -4.84 11.74 4.28
CA LEU A 190 -4.17 10.44 4.03
C LEU A 190 -3.69 10.33 2.57
N ASP A 191 -4.47 10.83 1.61
CA ASP A 191 -4.08 10.88 0.20
C ASP A 191 -2.80 11.69 0.00
N LEU A 192 -2.73 12.87 0.62
CA LEU A 192 -1.54 13.73 0.55
C LEU A 192 -0.35 13.12 1.31
N LEU A 193 -0.59 12.44 2.43
CA LEU A 193 0.44 11.70 3.16
C LEU A 193 1.07 10.60 2.30
N PHE A 194 0.25 9.79 1.63
CA PHE A 194 0.73 8.77 0.70
C PHE A 194 1.54 9.40 -0.44
N ALA A 195 1.02 10.43 -1.09
CA ALA A 195 1.70 11.10 -2.20
C ALA A 195 3.05 11.72 -1.78
N TYR A 196 3.15 12.27 -0.58
CA TYR A 196 4.41 12.74 -0.01
C TYR A 196 5.41 11.62 0.23
N GLY A 197 4.98 10.48 0.79
CA GLY A 197 5.84 9.30 0.93
C GLY A 197 6.39 8.83 -0.41
N GLN A 198 5.54 8.76 -1.43
CA GLN A 198 5.96 8.40 -2.80
C GLN A 198 6.88 9.44 -3.44
N TYR A 199 6.67 10.72 -3.15
CA TYR A 199 7.57 11.79 -3.55
C TYR A 199 8.96 11.63 -2.91
N GLU A 200 9.04 11.35 -1.61
CA GLU A 200 10.33 11.18 -0.91
C GLU A 200 11.12 9.97 -1.43
N TYR A 201 10.49 8.82 -1.67
CA TYR A 201 11.16 7.68 -2.29
C TYR A 201 11.77 8.02 -3.64
N ARG A 202 11.02 8.73 -4.51
CA ARG A 202 11.53 9.21 -5.80
C ARG A 202 12.67 10.21 -5.64
N ARG A 203 12.54 11.18 -4.73
CA ARG A 203 13.55 12.23 -4.49
C ARG A 203 14.87 11.64 -3.99
N GLN A 204 14.81 10.57 -3.20
CA GLN A 204 15.99 9.87 -2.68
C GLN A 204 16.53 8.79 -3.63
N GLY A 205 15.89 8.56 -4.78
CA GLY A 205 16.29 7.51 -5.73
C GLY A 205 16.04 6.09 -5.24
N ILE A 206 15.25 5.91 -4.18
CA ILE A 206 14.94 4.61 -3.59
C ILE A 206 13.71 4.05 -4.32
N LEU A 207 13.96 3.32 -5.40
CA LEU A 207 12.90 2.73 -6.25
C LEU A 207 12.85 1.20 -6.20
N ALA A 208 13.92 0.57 -5.71
CA ALA A 208 14.01 -0.87 -5.57
C ALA A 208 13.07 -1.36 -4.45
N PRO A 209 12.48 -2.57 -4.57
CA PRO A 209 11.78 -3.20 -3.47
C PRO A 209 12.64 -3.31 -2.21
N LEU A 210 12.00 -3.21 -1.05
CA LEU A 210 12.62 -3.40 0.24
C LEU A 210 12.28 -4.79 0.77
N ARG A 211 13.27 -5.51 1.24
CA ARG A 211 13.05 -6.73 2.01
C ARG A 211 12.52 -6.37 3.40
N LEU A 212 11.31 -6.78 3.69
CA LEU A 212 10.65 -6.54 4.97
C LEU A 212 10.16 -7.84 5.62
N TYR A 213 9.96 -7.79 6.92
CA TYR A 213 9.62 -8.93 7.76
C TYR A 213 8.32 -8.70 8.52
N ARG A 214 7.56 -9.77 8.77
CA ARG A 214 6.37 -9.74 9.62
C ARG A 214 6.28 -11.02 10.45
N GLY A 215 6.20 -10.88 11.77
CA GLY A 215 5.90 -12.00 12.67
C GLY A 215 4.43 -12.41 12.54
N ILE A 216 4.19 -13.72 12.50
CA ILE A 216 2.85 -14.30 12.47
C ILE A 216 2.76 -15.47 13.46
N ASN A 217 1.65 -15.56 14.19
CA ASN A 217 1.46 -16.64 15.16
C ASN A 217 1.12 -17.96 14.46
N ARG A 218 0.31 -17.91 13.40
CA ARG A 218 -0.12 -19.12 12.68
C ARG A 218 -0.16 -18.89 11.18
N ILE A 219 0.51 -19.75 10.42
CA ILE A 219 0.46 -19.75 8.95
C ILE A 219 -0.99 -19.92 8.43
N GLY A 220 -1.83 -20.66 9.15
CA GLY A 220 -3.23 -20.93 8.78
C GLY A 220 -4.18 -19.73 8.86
N GLU A 221 -3.76 -18.63 9.49
CA GLU A 221 -4.56 -17.38 9.54
C GLU A 221 -4.47 -16.60 8.22
N HIS A 222 -3.48 -16.91 7.39
CA HIS A 222 -3.27 -16.27 6.10
C HIS A 222 -3.88 -17.07 4.94
N GLU A 223 -4.47 -16.37 3.98
CA GLU A 223 -5.03 -16.94 2.75
C GLU A 223 -3.88 -17.29 1.78
N ILE A 224 -3.48 -18.56 1.73
CA ILE A 224 -2.46 -19.06 0.79
C ILE A 224 -3.11 -19.44 -0.54
N LEU A 225 -2.76 -18.73 -1.61
CA LEU A 225 -3.30 -18.95 -2.95
C LEU A 225 -2.54 -20.02 -3.73
N ALA A 226 -1.22 -20.09 -3.56
CA ALA A 226 -0.37 -21.09 -4.19
C ALA A 226 0.91 -21.35 -3.38
N LYS A 227 1.60 -22.45 -3.70
CA LYS A 227 2.86 -22.86 -3.05
C LYS A 227 3.87 -23.29 -4.12
N ARG A 228 5.09 -22.76 -4.05
CA ARG A 228 6.21 -23.13 -4.95
C ARG A 228 7.48 -23.35 -4.14
N GLY A 229 7.84 -24.61 -3.88
CA GLY A 229 8.99 -24.95 -3.04
C GLY A 229 8.91 -24.31 -1.65
N ARG A 230 9.85 -23.42 -1.32
CA ARG A 230 9.86 -22.63 -0.07
C ARG A 230 9.00 -21.35 -0.14
N HIS A 231 8.59 -20.95 -1.33
CA HIS A 231 7.79 -19.76 -1.57
C HIS A 231 6.31 -20.05 -1.37
N ARG A 232 5.60 -19.06 -0.87
CA ARG A 232 4.15 -19.06 -0.67
C ARG A 232 3.60 -17.79 -1.30
N TYR A 233 2.44 -17.90 -1.94
CA TYR A 233 1.73 -16.74 -2.43
C TYR A 233 0.59 -16.46 -1.48
N VAL A 234 0.73 -15.39 -0.71
CA VAL A 234 -0.16 -15.06 0.39
C VAL A 234 -0.98 -13.83 0.02
N LEU A 235 -2.30 -13.93 0.14
CA LEU A 235 -3.17 -12.77 0.12
C LEU A 235 -3.12 -12.11 1.51
N LEU A 236 -2.41 -10.99 1.59
CA LEU A 236 -2.33 -10.17 2.80
C LEU A 236 -3.61 -9.35 2.98
N ASN A 237 -3.87 -8.93 4.22
CA ASN A 237 -4.88 -7.90 4.48
C ASN A 237 -4.51 -6.62 3.71
N ASN A 238 -5.49 -5.81 3.32
CA ASN A 238 -5.26 -4.66 2.44
C ASN A 238 -4.30 -3.62 3.04
N LEU A 239 -4.11 -3.60 4.35
CA LEU A 239 -3.04 -2.90 5.03
C LEU A 239 -2.45 -3.80 6.12
N SER A 240 -1.12 -3.87 6.19
CA SER A 240 -0.39 -4.73 7.13
C SER A 240 0.88 -4.06 7.64
N SER A 241 1.22 -4.23 8.92
CA SER A 241 2.52 -3.82 9.45
C SER A 241 3.63 -4.80 9.07
N PHE A 242 4.76 -4.28 8.68
CA PHE A 242 6.02 -4.98 8.49
C PHE A 242 7.12 -4.23 9.24
N THR A 243 8.29 -4.83 9.38
CA THR A 243 9.49 -4.21 9.93
C THR A 243 10.69 -4.43 9.01
N ARG A 244 11.67 -3.51 9.05
CA ARG A 244 12.93 -3.64 8.30
C ARG A 244 13.89 -4.66 8.91
N THR A 245 13.71 -5.00 10.19
CA THR A 245 14.64 -5.86 10.93
C THR A 245 13.98 -7.19 11.29
N ARG A 246 14.68 -8.29 11.00
CA ARG A 246 14.17 -9.64 11.31
C ARG A 246 13.96 -9.82 12.81
N ASP A 247 14.88 -9.35 13.64
CA ASP A 247 14.84 -9.50 15.10
C ASP A 247 13.58 -8.86 15.71
N ARG A 248 13.11 -7.75 15.14
CA ARG A 248 11.85 -7.14 15.57
C ARG A 248 10.65 -8.02 15.19
N ALA A 249 10.71 -8.76 14.08
CA ALA A 249 9.62 -9.63 13.66
C ALA A 249 9.45 -10.87 14.55
N THR A 250 10.52 -11.37 15.18
CA THR A 250 10.47 -12.54 16.09
C THR A 250 9.71 -12.24 17.38
N GLU A 251 9.62 -10.96 17.77
CA GLU A 251 8.82 -10.52 18.92
C GLU A 251 7.30 -10.74 18.72
N PHE A 252 6.84 -11.00 17.47
CA PHE A 252 5.43 -10.99 17.12
C PHE A 252 4.85 -12.34 16.63
N GLY A 253 5.59 -13.45 16.74
CA GLY A 253 5.03 -14.78 16.52
C GLY A 253 6.04 -15.89 16.20
N ASP A 254 5.53 -17.12 16.07
CA ASP A 254 6.33 -18.35 15.87
C ASP A 254 6.94 -18.48 14.47
N TYR A 255 6.45 -17.70 13.51
CA TYR A 255 6.94 -17.70 12.13
C TYR A 255 7.17 -16.29 11.62
N ILE A 256 8.12 -16.15 10.70
CA ILE A 256 8.44 -14.90 10.04
C ILE A 256 8.07 -15.01 8.56
N LEU A 257 7.26 -14.07 8.09
CA LEU A 257 7.07 -13.78 6.67
C LEU A 257 8.17 -12.82 6.22
N GLU A 258 8.95 -13.24 5.22
CA GLU A 258 9.94 -12.41 4.52
C GLU A 258 9.40 -12.11 3.12
N ALA A 259 9.33 -10.83 2.75
CA ALA A 259 8.78 -10.39 1.47
C ALA A 259 9.61 -9.23 0.86
N GLU A 260 9.79 -9.25 -0.45
CA GLU A 260 10.26 -8.09 -1.21
C GLU A 260 9.05 -7.17 -1.47
N ILE A 261 9.01 -6.01 -0.82
CA ILE A 261 7.91 -5.06 -0.86
C ILE A 261 8.28 -3.88 -1.74
N PRO A 262 7.57 -3.63 -2.86
CA PRO A 262 7.75 -2.41 -3.63
C PRO A 262 7.50 -1.17 -2.77
N VAL A 263 8.39 -0.18 -2.83
CA VAL A 263 8.22 1.09 -2.10
C VAL A 263 6.94 1.82 -2.47
N GLN A 264 6.41 1.56 -3.66
CA GLN A 264 5.14 2.07 -4.18
C GLN A 264 3.94 1.57 -3.37
N LYS A 265 4.09 0.44 -2.67
CA LYS A 265 3.07 -0.14 -1.77
C LYS A 265 3.34 0.18 -0.30
N ILE A 266 4.35 0.99 0.03
CA ILE A 266 4.55 1.45 1.41
C ILE A 266 3.73 2.73 1.61
N PHE A 267 2.72 2.64 2.47
CA PHE A 267 1.89 3.79 2.84
C PHE A 267 2.63 4.75 3.77
N PHE A 268 3.29 4.21 4.80
CA PHE A 268 3.99 5.00 5.80
C PHE A 268 5.12 4.18 6.43
N HIS A 269 6.21 4.82 6.84
CA HIS A 269 7.25 4.20 7.69
C HIS A 269 7.74 5.19 8.76
N SER A 270 8.29 4.66 9.85
CA SER A 270 8.65 5.43 11.05
C SER A 270 9.59 6.62 10.77
N GLU A 271 10.52 6.46 9.84
CA GLU A 271 11.48 7.51 9.45
C GLU A 271 10.91 8.58 8.50
N LEU A 272 9.75 8.35 7.86
CA LEU A 272 9.20 9.29 6.87
C LEU A 272 8.86 10.63 7.51
N LEU A 273 8.24 10.56 8.69
CA LEU A 273 7.88 11.69 9.54
C LEU A 273 8.17 11.33 11.00
N PRO A 274 9.41 11.58 11.48
CA PRO A 274 9.84 11.19 12.82
C PRO A 274 8.91 11.70 13.93
N GLY A 275 8.66 10.87 14.95
CA GLY A 275 7.77 11.20 16.08
C GLY A 275 6.27 10.98 15.85
N VAL A 276 5.88 10.44 14.68
CA VAL A 276 4.50 9.96 14.46
C VAL A 276 4.35 8.53 14.99
N LEU A 277 5.18 7.61 14.49
CA LEU A 277 5.25 6.23 14.98
C LEU A 277 6.19 6.12 16.17
N LYS A 278 5.84 5.23 17.11
CA LYS A 278 6.69 4.90 18.27
C LYS A 278 7.59 3.70 18.04
N GLY A 279 7.20 2.78 17.15
CA GLY A 279 8.01 1.61 16.79
C GLY A 279 9.09 2.01 15.80
N GLU A 280 10.35 1.78 16.18
CA GLU A 280 11.46 1.84 15.24
C GLU A 280 11.25 0.80 14.14
N ASP A 281 11.66 1.13 12.91
CA ASP A 281 11.57 0.28 11.71
C ASP A 281 10.18 -0.17 11.21
N GLU A 282 9.08 0.27 11.83
CA GLU A 282 7.73 -0.11 11.37
C GLU A 282 7.40 0.51 9.99
N CYS A 283 6.89 -0.34 9.09
CA CYS A 283 6.41 0.01 7.76
C CYS A 283 4.96 -0.47 7.59
N LEU A 284 4.05 0.44 7.22
CA LEU A 284 2.67 0.12 6.85
C LEU A 284 2.63 -0.17 5.35
N VAL A 285 2.29 -1.41 5.00
CA VAL A 285 2.34 -1.95 3.64
C VAL A 285 0.93 -2.21 3.11
N ILE A 286 0.65 -1.66 1.94
CA ILE A 286 -0.56 -1.92 1.14
C ILE A 286 -0.51 -3.38 0.66
N GLY A 287 -1.59 -4.10 0.94
CA GLY A 287 -1.72 -5.54 0.75
C GLY A 287 -1.94 -5.99 -0.69
N GLY A 288 -2.66 -7.10 -0.83
CA GLY A 288 -2.77 -7.87 -2.07
C GLY A 288 -1.99 -9.17 -1.98
N VAL A 289 -1.75 -9.79 -3.11
CA VAL A 289 -1.00 -11.05 -3.22
C VAL A 289 0.50 -10.74 -3.23
N TYR A 290 1.22 -11.40 -2.32
CA TYR A 290 2.68 -11.34 -2.27
C TYR A 290 3.27 -12.74 -2.31
N GLU A 291 4.31 -12.91 -3.11
CA GLU A 291 5.28 -13.99 -2.94
C GLU A 291 6.09 -13.71 -1.68
N VAL A 292 6.07 -14.67 -0.75
CA VAL A 292 6.76 -14.60 0.54
C VAL A 292 7.52 -15.89 0.80
N GLN A 293 8.57 -15.79 1.60
CA GLN A 293 9.20 -16.94 2.24
C GLN A 293 8.75 -17.00 3.70
N ILE A 294 8.41 -18.20 4.16
CA ILE A 294 8.04 -18.43 5.56
C ILE A 294 9.18 -19.18 6.24
N ARG A 295 9.72 -18.59 7.30
CA ARG A 295 10.75 -19.22 8.14
C ARG A 295 10.15 -19.47 9.52
N SER A 296 10.41 -20.65 10.07
CA SER A 296 10.29 -20.88 11.51
C SER A 296 11.49 -20.22 12.18
N ASP A 297 11.25 -19.58 13.31
CA ASP A 297 12.35 -19.13 14.18
C ASP A 297 12.92 -20.31 14.99
#